data_AF-A0A537HRK1-F1
#
_entry.id   AF-A0A537HRK1-F1
#
_cell.length_a   1.000
_cell.length_b   1.000
_cell.length_c   1.000
_cell.angle_alpha   90.00
_cell.angle_beta   90.00
_cell.angle_gamma   90.00
#
_symmetry.space_group_name_H-M   'P 1'
#
loop_
_entity.id
_entity.type
_entity.pdbx_description
1 polymer ?
#
loop_
_entity_poly.entity_id
_entity_poly.type
_entity_poly.pdbx_seq_one_letter_code
_entity_poly.pdbx_strand_id
1 'polypeptide(L)'
;MPLARDVELDLMASRAAGYSGADIEAVCREAGLVALRQNIEVKEVTPEHFRDAIERIKPSITPDMENWYQGFRKGFKKERAPVSIT
;
A
#
# COMPACT_ATOMS: atom_id res chain seq x y z
N MET A 1 10.73 -12.77 4.45
CA MET A 1 11.53 -11.88 3.58
C MET A 1 12.52 -11.14 4.47
N PRO A 2 13.79 -11.59 4.55
CA PRO A 2 14.83 -10.84 5.26
C PRO A 2 15.13 -9.52 4.55
N LEU A 3 15.38 -8.47 5.30
CA LEU A 3 15.63 -7.12 4.77
C LEU A 3 17.08 -6.73 5.03
N ALA A 4 17.70 -6.05 4.07
CA ALA A 4 18.97 -5.39 4.28
C ALA A 4 18.80 -4.26 5.30
N ARG A 5 19.89 -3.92 6.01
CA ARG A 5 19.86 -2.95 7.13
C ARG A 5 19.49 -1.53 6.73
N ASP A 6 19.66 -1.20 5.46
CA ASP A 6 19.39 0.09 4.84
C ASP A 6 17.96 0.20 4.28
N VAL A 7 17.10 -0.80 4.50
CA VAL A 7 15.68 -0.71 4.16
C VAL A 7 14.93 0.13 5.21
N GLU A 8 14.60 1.36 4.83
CA GLU A 8 13.83 2.30 5.66
C GLU A 8 12.31 2.15 5.42
N LEU A 9 11.64 1.30 6.21
CA LEU A 9 10.20 1.03 6.06
C LEU A 9 9.33 2.26 6.33
N ASP A 10 9.68 3.09 7.31
CA ASP A 10 8.93 4.31 7.64
C ASP A 10 8.95 5.32 6.48
N LEU A 11 10.10 5.43 5.79
CA LEU A 11 10.21 6.26 4.60
C LEU A 11 9.34 5.72 3.47
N MET A 12 9.30 4.41 3.25
CA MET A 12 8.43 3.78 2.25
C MET A 12 6.95 3.99 2.59
N ALA A 13 6.55 3.81 3.85
CA ALA A 13 5.18 4.01 4.31
C ALA A 13 4.73 5.47 4.10
N SER A 14 5.61 6.44 4.34
CA SER A 14 5.32 7.87 4.09
C SER A 14 5.01 8.19 2.61
N ARG A 15 5.44 7.33 1.68
CA ARG A 15 5.27 7.49 0.24
C ARG A 15 4.16 6.61 -0.35
N ALA A 16 3.50 5.79 0.47
CA ALA A 16 2.48 4.83 0.04
C ALA A 16 1.08 5.44 -0.15
N ALA A 17 0.99 6.73 -0.46
CA ALA A 17 -0.29 7.39 -0.72
C ALA A 17 -1.01 6.73 -1.92
N GLY A 18 -2.30 6.42 -1.76
CA GLY A 18 -3.10 5.72 -2.77
C GLY A 18 -2.89 4.20 -2.82
N TYR A 19 -1.94 3.64 -2.06
CA TYR A 19 -1.80 2.19 -1.94
C TYR A 19 -2.84 1.67 -0.94
N SER A 20 -3.54 0.61 -1.34
CA SER A 20 -4.30 -0.23 -0.42
C SER A 20 -3.40 -1.23 0.30
N GLY A 21 -3.93 -1.92 1.31
CA GLY A 21 -3.20 -3.03 1.96
C GLY A 21 -2.83 -4.16 0.99
N ALA A 22 -3.65 -4.40 -0.04
CA ALA A 22 -3.35 -5.38 -1.08
C ALA A 22 -2.20 -4.92 -1.99
N ASP A 23 -2.14 -3.63 -2.32
CA ASP A 23 -1.04 -3.09 -3.12
C ASP A 23 0.29 -3.17 -2.35
N ILE A 24 0.27 -2.92 -1.03
CA ILE A 24 1.46 -3.06 -0.18
C ILE A 24 1.93 -4.53 -0.12
N GLU A 25 1.00 -5.50 0.02
CA GLU A 25 1.36 -6.93 -0.06
C GLU A 25 2.00 -7.26 -1.41
N ALA A 26 1.42 -6.78 -2.51
CA ALA A 26 1.93 -6.99 -3.85
C ALA A 26 3.33 -6.39 -4.03
N VAL A 27 3.61 -5.19 -3.50
CA VAL A 27 4.96 -4.59 -3.51
C VAL A 27 5.96 -5.47 -2.77
N CYS A 28 5.63 -5.91 -1.55
CA CYS A 28 6.52 -6.76 -0.75
C CYS A 28 6.81 -8.10 -1.44
N ARG A 29 5.78 -8.73 -2.03
CA ARG A 29 5.92 -9.96 -2.81
C ARG A 29 6.82 -9.73 -4.02
N GLU A 30 6.56 -8.68 -4.78
CA GLU A 30 7.31 -8.37 -6.00
C GLU A 30 8.76 -8.03 -5.68
N ALA A 31 9.06 -7.31 -4.59
CA ALA A 31 10.43 -7.01 -4.15
C ALA A 31 11.22 -8.30 -3.86
N GLY A 32 10.60 -9.27 -3.18
CA GLY A 32 11.22 -10.59 -2.99
C GLY A 32 11.46 -11.34 -4.30
N LEU A 33 10.53 -11.26 -5.25
CA LEU A 33 10.69 -11.87 -6.57
C LEU A 33 11.75 -11.17 -7.43
N VAL A 34 11.87 -9.85 -7.34
CA VAL A 34 12.95 -9.09 -7.99
C VAL A 34 14.29 -9.58 -7.47
N ALA A 35 14.45 -9.67 -6.15
CA ALA A 35 15.68 -10.17 -5.53
C ALA A 35 16.06 -11.57 -6.05
N LEU A 36 15.10 -12.51 -6.02
CA LEU A 36 15.32 -13.89 -6.46
C LEU A 36 15.63 -14.00 -7.96
N ARG A 37 15.01 -13.15 -8.80
CA ARG A 37 15.30 -13.13 -10.25
C ARG A 37 16.70 -12.57 -10.55
N GLN A 38 17.21 -11.67 -9.71
CA GLN A 38 18.58 -11.15 -9.85
C GLN A 38 19.62 -12.16 -9.37
N ASN A 39 19.37 -12.83 -8.24
CA ASN A 39 20.24 -13.87 -7.71
C ASN A 39 19.45 -14.87 -6.85
N ILE A 40 19.50 -16.16 -7.21
CA ILE A 40 18.79 -17.22 -6.47
C ILE A 40 19.39 -17.46 -5.07
N GLU A 41 20.66 -17.13 -4.87
CA GLU A 41 21.35 -17.25 -3.57
C GLU A 41 21.23 -15.98 -2.71
N VAL A 42 20.42 -15.01 -3.14
CA VAL A 42 20.20 -13.77 -2.38
C VAL A 42 19.67 -14.08 -0.98
N LYS A 43 20.22 -13.40 0.03
CA LYS A 43 19.85 -13.61 1.44
C LYS A 43 18.90 -12.55 1.96
N GLU A 44 18.96 -11.34 1.40
CA GLU A 44 18.24 -10.17 1.89
C GLU A 44 17.68 -9.34 0.73
N VAL A 45 16.54 -8.68 0.98
CA VAL A 45 15.94 -7.74 0.04
C VAL A 45 16.46 -6.34 0.34
N THR A 46 16.99 -5.66 -0.68
CA THR A 46 17.58 -4.32 -0.57
C THR A 46 16.60 -3.23 -1.01
N PRO A 47 16.90 -1.94 -0.74
CA PRO A 47 16.08 -0.82 -1.22
C PRO A 47 15.88 -0.79 -2.75
N GLU A 48 16.85 -1.27 -3.53
CA GLU A 48 16.78 -1.35 -4.99
C GLU A 48 15.67 -2.30 -5.45
N HIS A 49 15.53 -3.46 -4.81
CA HIS A 49 14.46 -4.41 -5.12
C HIS A 49 13.08 -3.80 -4.85
N PHE A 50 12.95 -3.01 -3.77
CA PHE A 50 11.71 -2.28 -3.49
C PHE A 50 11.43 -1.18 -4.50
N ARG A 51 12.47 -0.44 -4.94
CA ARG A 51 12.32 0.56 -6.01
C ARG A 51 11.76 -0.08 -7.28
N ASP A 52 12.35 -1.19 -7.71
CA ASP A 52 11.89 -1.94 -8.89
C ASP A 52 10.46 -2.48 -8.70
N ALA A 53 10.11 -2.94 -7.50
CA ALA A 53 8.77 -3.42 -7.20
C ALA A 53 7.72 -2.30 -7.24
N ILE A 54 8.01 -1.12 -6.67
CA ILE A 54 7.13 0.06 -6.67
C ILE A 54 6.93 0.60 -8.10
N GLU A 55 7.93 0.47 -8.96
CA GLU A 55 7.77 0.82 -10.37
C GLU A 55 6.73 -0.07 -11.08
N ARG A 56 6.65 -1.35 -10.70
CA ARG A 56 5.75 -2.34 -11.29
C ARG A 56 4.35 -2.32 -10.67
N ILE A 57 4.26 -2.16 -9.36
CA ILE A 57 3.01 -2.19 -8.61
C ILE A 57 2.57 -0.74 -8.35
N LYS A 58 1.57 -0.29 -9.10
CA LYS A 58 1.00 1.06 -8.97
C LYS A 58 -0.13 1.08 -7.93
N PRO A 59 -0.36 2.21 -7.24
CA PRO A 59 -1.46 2.34 -6.30
C PRO A 59 -2.81 2.11 -6.99
N SER A 60 -3.69 1.34 -6.35
CA SER A 60 -5.01 1.03 -6.88
C SER A 60 -6.08 2.06 -6.52
N ILE A 61 -5.88 2.85 -5.46
CA ILE A 61 -6.85 3.85 -5.01
C ILE A 61 -6.59 5.15 -5.76
N THR A 62 -7.52 5.51 -6.63
CA THR A 62 -7.48 6.78 -7.37
C THR A 62 -8.07 7.93 -6.54
N PRO A 63 -7.70 9.19 -6.84
CA PRO A 63 -8.30 10.36 -6.18
C PRO A 63 -9.83 10.41 -6.33
N ASP A 64 -10.37 9.95 -7.47
CA ASP A 64 -11.82 9.92 -7.70
C ASP A 64 -12.52 8.88 -6.83
N MET A 65 -11.90 7.71 -6.63
CA MET A 65 -12.41 6.69 -5.71
C MET A 65 -12.40 7.20 -4.27
N GLU A 66 -11.30 7.83 -3.84
CA GLU A 66 -11.19 8.47 -2.53
C GLU A 66 -12.32 9.51 -2.33
N ASN A 67 -12.49 10.42 -3.29
CA ASN A 67 -13.52 11.46 -3.25
C ASN A 67 -14.94 10.87 -3.14
N TRP A 68 -15.23 9.84 -3.93
CA TRP A 68 -16.51 9.13 -3.87
C TRP A 68 -16.74 8.51 -2.48
N TYR A 69 -15.76 7.80 -1.93
CA TYR A 69 -15.85 7.20 -0.59
C TYR A 69 -16.07 8.24 0.51
N GLN A 70 -15.37 9.37 0.45
CA GLN A 70 -15.55 10.47 1.40
C GLN A 70 -16.96 11.09 1.30
N GLY A 71 -17.48 11.25 0.08
CA GLY A 71 -18.85 11.71 -0.16
C GLY A 71 -19.89 10.74 0.39
N PHE A 72 -19.75 9.46 0.07
CA PHE A 72 -20.60 8.38 0.59
C PHE A 72 -20.63 8.38 2.13
N ARG A 73 -19.46 8.45 2.77
CA ARG A 73 -19.33 8.47 4.24
C ARG A 73 -20.04 9.66 4.89
N LYS A 74 -20.04 10.83 4.25
CA LYS A 74 -20.77 12.02 4.73
C LYS A 74 -22.28 11.84 4.65
N GLY A 75 -22.78 11.18 3.61
CA GLY A 75 -24.20 10.85 3.46
C GLY A 75 -24.74 9.97 4.60
N PHE A 76 -24.02 8.89 4.92
CA PHE A 76 -24.42 7.95 5.99
C PHE A 76 -24.42 8.56 7.40
N LYS A 77 -23.57 9.57 7.67
CA LYS A 77 -23.61 10.28 8.96
C LYS A 77 -24.86 11.13 9.13
N LYS A 78 -25.54 11.51 8.05
CA LYS A 78 -26.72 12.39 8.08
C LYS A 78 -28.01 11.63 8.40
N GLU A 79 -28.10 10.35 8.05
CA GLU A 79 -29.27 9.49 8.29
C GLU A 79 -29.36 8.94 9.72
N ARG A 80 -28.26 8.92 10.47
CA ARG A 80 -28.25 8.56 11.91
C ARG A 80 -28.59 9.77 12.79
N ALA A 81 -29.71 10.44 12.54
CA ALA A 81 -30.35 11.24 13.59
C ALA A 81 -31.07 10.27 14.55
N PRO A 82 -31.02 10.47 15.88
CA PRO A 82 -31.66 9.54 16.81
C PRO A 82 -33.16 9.50 16.52
N VAL A 83 -33.67 8.30 16.21
CA VAL A 83 -35.12 8.05 16.17
C VAL A 83 -35.62 8.31 17.60
N SER A 84 -36.40 9.38 17.77
CA SER A 84 -37.05 9.67 19.05
C SER A 84 -38.15 8.63 19.25
N ILE A 85 -37.88 7.62 20.07
CA ILE A 85 -38.89 6.66 20.51
C ILE A 85 -39.76 7.40 21.53
N THR A 86 -41.01 7.69 21.17
CA THR A 86 -42.07 8.15 22.07
C THR A 86 -42.88 6.95 22.53
#